data_AF-A0A5E7TNR0-F1
#
_entry.id   AF-A0A5E7TNR0-F1
#
_cell.length_a   1.000
_cell.length_b   1.000
_cell.length_c   1.000
_cell.angle_alpha   90.00
_cell.angle_beta   90.00
_cell.angle_gamma   90.00
#
_symmetry.space_group_name_H-M   'P 1'
#
loop_
_entity.id
_entity.type
_entity.pdbx_description
1 polymer ?
#
loop_
_entity_poly.entity_id
_entity_poly.type
_entity_poly.pdbx_seq_one_letter_code
_entity_poly.pdbx_strand_id
1 'polypeptide(L)'
;MSLSIRSLAALFLIFSLPLSAAPMHSQFLPPDDLTVRDAEPEQQQLMQVTDYSVVVGAQRQSNQQPIPVTSPLMIRLKGKSLNKGATITQVLVNFDGESKSLKKPIYDDKSKTLTLFYPQAQYRVIIDLLRNDTVYVQFLSYANGHIWADLHTGAVRSR
;
A
#
# COMPACT_ATOMS: atom_id res chain seq x y z
N MET A 1 44.10 -33.85 -5.23
CA MET A 1 43.69 -32.52 -5.73
C MET A 1 42.17 -32.40 -5.92
N SER A 2 41.31 -33.01 -5.08
CA SER A 2 39.89 -33.21 -5.44
C SER A 2 38.84 -32.84 -4.39
N LEU A 3 39.14 -32.81 -3.09
CA LEU A 3 38.15 -32.41 -2.06
C LEU A 3 38.03 -30.89 -1.90
N SER A 4 39.15 -30.17 -1.87
CA SER A 4 39.16 -28.72 -1.62
C SER A 4 38.46 -27.92 -2.71
N ILE A 5 38.56 -28.36 -3.98
CA ILE A 5 37.91 -27.71 -5.13
C ILE A 5 36.39 -27.92 -5.09
N ARG A 6 35.92 -29.10 -4.66
CA ARG A 6 34.49 -29.42 -4.54
C ARG A 6 33.81 -28.61 -3.43
N SER A 7 34.48 -28.45 -2.27
CA SER A 7 33.96 -27.61 -1.19
C SER A 7 33.95 -26.12 -1.57
N LEU A 8 34.97 -25.65 -2.30
CA LEU A 8 35.02 -24.27 -2.79
C LEU A 8 33.89 -24.00 -3.80
N ALA A 9 33.66 -24.94 -4.73
CA ALA A 9 32.57 -24.84 -5.71
C ALA A 9 31.18 -24.83 -5.06
N ALA A 10 30.96 -25.65 -4.02
CA ALA A 10 29.72 -25.64 -3.26
C ALA A 10 29.50 -24.30 -2.52
N LEU A 11 30.56 -23.71 -1.96
CA LEU A 11 30.50 -22.42 -1.31
C LEU A 11 30.18 -21.30 -2.31
N PHE A 12 30.84 -21.28 -3.48
CA PHE A 12 30.53 -20.34 -4.55
C PHE A 12 29.09 -20.48 -5.08
N LEU A 13 28.56 -21.70 -5.14
CA LEU A 13 27.17 -21.93 -5.55
C LEU A 13 26.17 -21.33 -4.55
N ILE A 14 26.43 -21.45 -3.25
CA ILE A 14 25.58 -20.87 -2.20
C ILE A 14 25.64 -19.33 -2.23
N PHE A 15 26.80 -18.74 -2.50
CA PHE A 15 26.94 -17.27 -2.66
C PHE A 15 26.41 -16.74 -3.99
N SER A 16 26.19 -17.61 -4.99
CA SER A 16 25.59 -17.23 -6.28
C SER A 16 24.07 -17.19 -6.27
N LEU A 17 23.43 -17.64 -5.19
CA LEU A 17 21.99 -17.49 -5.03
C LEU A 17 21.67 -15.99 -4.92
N PRO A 18 20.80 -15.45 -5.78
CA PRO A 18 20.38 -14.06 -5.64
C PRO A 18 19.69 -13.94 -4.29
N LEU A 19 20.32 -13.21 -3.37
CA LEU A 19 19.72 -12.82 -2.11
C LEU A 19 18.70 -11.73 -2.45
N SER A 20 17.53 -12.14 -2.92
CA SER A 20 16.45 -11.20 -3.21
C SER A 20 16.00 -10.59 -1.89
N ALA A 21 16.25 -9.30 -1.72
CA ALA A 21 15.86 -8.60 -0.51
C ALA A 21 14.34 -8.46 -0.53
N ALA A 22 13.66 -9.12 0.41
CA ALA A 22 12.22 -9.01 0.54
C ALA A 22 11.80 -7.53 0.66
N PRO A 23 10.66 -7.12 0.07
CA PRO A 23 10.18 -5.76 0.19
C PRO A 23 10.12 -5.32 1.65
N MET A 24 10.48 -4.06 1.93
CA MET A 24 10.23 -3.48 3.26
C MET A 24 8.76 -3.67 3.66
N HIS A 25 8.53 -4.02 4.92
CA HIS A 25 7.19 -4.30 5.46
C HIS A 25 6.47 -5.48 4.78
N SER A 26 7.22 -6.40 4.16
CA SER A 26 6.68 -7.59 3.48
C SER A 26 5.79 -8.50 4.34
N GLN A 27 5.96 -8.49 5.66
CA GLN A 27 5.11 -9.25 6.57
C GLN A 27 3.62 -8.85 6.55
N PHE A 28 3.27 -7.68 6.01
CA PHE A 28 1.89 -7.21 5.88
C PHE A 28 1.26 -7.53 4.53
N LEU A 29 2.03 -8.06 3.58
CA LEU A 29 1.48 -8.48 2.30
C LEU A 29 0.59 -9.71 2.50
N PRO A 30 -0.64 -9.72 1.93
CA PRO A 30 -1.46 -10.92 1.93
C PRO A 30 -0.78 -12.05 1.14
N PRO A 31 -1.19 -13.32 1.35
CA PRO A 31 -0.77 -14.44 0.51
C PRO A 31 -1.01 -14.19 -0.99
N ASP A 32 -0.13 -14.71 -1.86
CA ASP A 32 -0.30 -14.62 -3.33
C ASP A 32 -1.02 -15.85 -3.91
N ASP A 33 -2.24 -16.13 -3.44
CA ASP A 33 -2.90 -17.39 -3.80
C ASP A 33 -3.14 -17.54 -5.31
N LEU A 34 -3.19 -16.42 -6.03
CA LEU A 34 -3.39 -16.36 -7.47
C LEU A 34 -2.11 -16.06 -8.27
N THR A 35 -0.95 -16.03 -7.61
CA THR A 35 0.37 -15.75 -8.24
C THR A 35 0.37 -14.49 -9.11
N VAL A 36 -0.29 -13.42 -8.64
CA VAL A 36 -0.45 -12.18 -9.41
C VAL A 36 0.74 -11.24 -9.27
N ARG A 37 1.66 -11.47 -8.32
CA ARG A 37 2.89 -10.70 -8.17
C ARG A 37 3.98 -11.33 -9.05
N ASP A 38 4.22 -10.72 -10.20
CA ASP A 38 5.21 -11.17 -11.17
C ASP A 38 6.63 -10.78 -10.69
N ALA A 39 7.22 -11.62 -9.86
CA ALA A 39 8.54 -11.45 -9.25
C ALA A 39 8.65 -10.25 -8.28
N GLU A 40 9.83 -9.61 -8.24
CA GLU A 40 10.12 -8.46 -7.37
C GLU A 40 9.39 -7.19 -7.86
N PRO A 41 8.89 -6.34 -6.96
CA PRO A 41 8.22 -5.10 -7.34
C PRO A 41 9.19 -4.14 -8.03
N GLU A 42 8.77 -3.57 -9.17
CA GLU A 42 9.51 -2.54 -9.90
C GLU A 42 9.59 -1.23 -9.13
N GLN A 43 8.51 -0.90 -8.41
CA GLN A 43 8.49 0.24 -7.52
C GLN A 43 8.01 -0.20 -6.15
N GLN A 44 8.76 0.21 -5.14
CA GLN A 44 8.36 0.14 -3.77
C GLN A 44 8.36 1.55 -3.18
N GLN A 45 7.29 1.92 -2.49
CA GLN A 45 7.20 3.15 -1.73
C GLN A 45 6.58 2.86 -0.36
N LEU A 46 7.19 3.40 0.69
CA LEU A 46 6.75 3.29 2.05
C LEU A 46 6.75 4.68 2.70
N MET A 47 5.59 5.10 3.20
CA MET A 47 5.39 6.40 3.84
C MET A 47 4.86 6.18 5.25
N GLN A 48 5.50 6.77 6.25
CA GLN A 48 4.93 6.88 7.60
C GLN A 48 3.98 8.07 7.64
N VAL A 49 2.73 7.85 8.05
CA VAL A 49 1.74 8.93 8.19
C VAL A 49 2.13 9.82 9.37
N THR A 50 2.20 11.13 9.13
CA THR A 50 2.46 12.14 10.16
C THR A 50 1.23 12.99 10.43
N ASP A 51 0.39 13.20 9.41
CA ASP A 51 -0.75 14.08 9.48
C ASP A 51 -1.91 13.51 8.67
N TYR A 52 -3.14 13.73 9.14
CA TYR A 52 -4.32 13.41 8.37
C TYR A 52 -5.40 14.48 8.49
N SER A 53 -6.24 14.60 7.47
CA SER A 53 -7.47 15.38 7.50
C SER A 53 -8.63 14.57 6.94
N VAL A 54 -9.82 14.80 7.47
CA VAL A 54 -11.04 14.10 7.05
C VAL A 54 -11.94 15.07 6.30
N VAL A 55 -12.44 14.65 5.15
CA VAL A 55 -13.43 15.36 4.35
C VAL A 55 -14.71 14.55 4.35
N VAL A 56 -15.75 15.12 4.94
CA VAL A 56 -17.12 14.58 4.91
C VAL A 56 -17.95 15.50 4.02
N GLY A 57 -18.07 15.14 2.76
CA GLY A 57 -18.77 15.95 1.77
C GLY A 57 -20.29 15.74 1.84
N ALA A 58 -21.02 16.85 1.84
CA ALA A 58 -22.45 16.89 1.61
C ALA A 58 -22.68 17.68 0.32
N GLN A 59 -22.41 17.08 -0.84
CA GLN A 59 -22.58 17.73 -2.13
C GLN A 59 -23.80 17.19 -2.85
N ARG A 60 -24.74 18.07 -3.17
CA ARG A 60 -25.81 17.78 -4.12
C ARG A 60 -25.21 17.82 -5.53
N GLN A 61 -25.08 16.67 -6.18
CA GLN A 61 -24.46 16.62 -7.53
C GLN A 61 -25.31 17.30 -8.60
N SER A 62 -26.63 17.31 -8.46
CA SER A 62 -27.54 17.88 -9.47
C SER A 62 -28.92 18.23 -8.90
N ASN A 63 -29.66 19.05 -9.64
CA ASN A 63 -31.09 19.29 -9.44
C ASN A 63 -31.98 18.26 -10.19
N GLN A 64 -31.39 17.32 -10.95
CA GLN A 64 -32.11 16.32 -11.74
C GLN A 64 -32.45 15.07 -10.91
N GLN A 65 -33.64 14.50 -11.17
CA GLN A 65 -34.15 13.28 -10.56
C GLN A 65 -33.97 12.09 -11.53
N PRO A 66 -33.61 10.89 -11.04
CA PRO A 66 -33.39 10.52 -9.63
C PRO A 66 -32.04 11.02 -9.11
N ILE A 67 -32.03 11.54 -7.88
CA ILE A 67 -30.84 12.14 -7.26
C ILE A 67 -29.95 11.01 -6.72
N PRO A 68 -28.71 10.83 -7.20
CA PRO A 68 -27.74 9.98 -6.53
C PRO A 68 -27.37 10.65 -5.20
N VAL A 69 -27.74 10.04 -4.08
CA VAL A 69 -27.30 10.47 -2.76
C VAL A 69 -25.88 9.94 -2.57
N THR A 70 -24.88 10.71 -2.98
CA THR A 70 -23.48 10.38 -2.71
C THR A 70 -22.88 11.44 -1.80
N SER A 71 -22.61 11.06 -0.55
CA SER A 71 -21.83 11.87 0.38
C SER A 71 -20.40 11.37 0.35
N PRO A 72 -19.47 12.01 -0.38
CA PRO A 72 -18.11 11.52 -0.47
C PRO A 72 -17.44 11.61 0.90
N LEU A 73 -16.89 10.49 1.36
CA LEU A 73 -16.07 10.40 2.56
C LEU A 73 -14.64 10.11 2.14
N MET A 74 -13.72 10.98 2.54
CA MET A 74 -12.31 10.89 2.15
C MET A 74 -11.43 11.23 3.35
N ILE A 75 -10.31 10.51 3.49
CA ILE A 75 -9.22 10.92 4.38
C ILE A 75 -8.03 11.31 3.49
N ARG A 76 -7.40 12.45 3.80
CA ARG A 76 -6.12 12.85 3.20
C ARG A 76 -5.01 12.56 4.20
N LEU A 77 -3.99 11.84 3.78
CA LEU A 77 -2.81 11.54 4.58
C LEU A 77 -1.61 12.24 3.99
N LYS A 78 -0.75 12.74 4.87
CA LYS A 78 0.59 13.21 4.57
C LYS A 78 1.57 12.51 5.50
N GLY A 79 2.81 12.44 5.08
CA GLY A 79 3.78 11.65 5.79
C GLY A 79 5.20 11.82 5.29
N LYS A 80 6.08 11.05 5.94
CA LYS A 80 7.50 10.99 5.61
C LYS A 80 7.80 9.69 4.85
N SER A 81 8.41 9.82 3.69
CA SER A 81 8.96 8.68 2.94
C SER A 81 10.10 8.00 3.70
N LEU A 82 10.07 6.67 3.77
CA LEU A 82 11.04 5.87 4.53
C LEU A 82 12.06 5.14 3.66
N ASN A 83 11.79 4.97 2.36
CA ASN A 83 12.68 4.27 1.44
C ASN A 83 13.16 5.18 0.31
N LYS A 84 14.30 4.83 -0.29
CA LYS A 84 14.87 5.57 -1.42
C LYS A 84 13.97 5.41 -2.65
N GLY A 85 13.69 6.50 -3.34
CA GLY A 85 12.82 6.50 -4.52
C GLY A 85 11.32 6.65 -4.20
N ALA A 86 10.91 6.70 -2.93
CA ALA A 86 9.55 7.07 -2.58
C ALA A 86 9.28 8.54 -2.91
N THR A 87 8.29 8.74 -3.76
CA THR A 87 7.89 10.04 -4.29
C THR A 87 6.48 10.43 -3.89
N ILE A 88 5.68 9.52 -3.31
CA ILE A 88 4.36 9.82 -2.75
C ILE A 88 4.46 10.99 -1.77
N THR A 89 3.68 12.05 -2.04
CA THR A 89 3.58 13.24 -1.17
C THR A 89 2.26 13.30 -0.42
N GLN A 90 1.23 12.65 -0.98
CA GLN A 90 -0.12 12.65 -0.43
C GLN A 90 -0.79 11.31 -0.74
N VAL A 91 -1.59 10.83 0.21
CA VAL A 91 -2.45 9.67 0.02
C VAL A 91 -3.90 10.09 0.23
N LEU A 92 -4.78 9.74 -0.70
CA LEU A 92 -6.21 9.95 -0.62
C LEU A 92 -6.89 8.61 -0.38
N VAL A 93 -7.52 8.47 0.77
CA VAL A 93 -8.30 7.27 1.11
C VAL A 93 -9.76 7.58 0.87
N ASN A 94 -10.32 7.03 -0.21
CA ASN A 94 -11.72 7.18 -0.56
C ASN A 94 -12.55 6.03 0.02
N PHE A 95 -13.66 6.39 0.65
CA PHE A 95 -14.62 5.43 1.17
C PHE A 95 -15.81 5.39 0.22
N ASP A 96 -15.91 4.31 -0.55
CA ASP A 96 -17.00 4.13 -1.51
C ASP A 96 -18.15 3.34 -0.87
N GLY A 97 -19.37 3.68 -1.27
CA GLY A 97 -20.58 3.00 -0.85
C GLY A 97 -20.86 1.81 -1.78
N GLU A 98 -21.11 0.64 -1.19
CA GLU A 98 -21.67 -0.57 -1.83
C GLU A 98 -21.30 -0.83 -3.31
N SER A 99 -20.01 -0.84 -3.63
CA SER A 99 -19.54 -1.45 -4.87
C SER A 99 -19.40 -2.96 -4.68
N LYS A 100 -19.88 -3.76 -5.65
CA LYS A 100 -19.69 -5.22 -5.66
C LYS A 100 -18.22 -5.63 -5.84
N SER A 101 -17.35 -4.69 -6.22
CA SER A 101 -15.93 -4.92 -6.46
C SER A 101 -15.08 -3.84 -5.81
N LEU A 102 -13.96 -4.24 -5.22
CA LEU A 102 -12.94 -3.31 -4.74
C LEU A 102 -12.25 -2.65 -5.94
N LYS A 103 -12.12 -1.32 -5.88
CA LYS A 103 -11.37 -0.56 -6.87
C LYS A 103 -9.87 -0.74 -6.61
N LYS A 104 -9.09 -0.91 -7.66
CA LYS A 104 -7.63 -0.96 -7.56
C LYS A 104 -7.07 0.39 -7.06
N PRO A 105 -5.95 0.39 -6.31
CA PRO A 105 -5.21 1.61 -6.01
C PRO A 105 -4.80 2.35 -7.29
N ILE A 106 -4.70 3.67 -7.21
CA ILE A 106 -4.30 4.53 -8.33
C ILE A 106 -3.18 5.43 -7.88
N TYR A 107 -2.03 5.34 -8.54
CA TYR A 107 -0.91 6.26 -8.32
C TYR A 107 -0.81 7.24 -9.49
N ASP A 108 -0.91 8.54 -9.20
CA ASP A 108 -0.69 9.62 -10.16
C ASP A 108 0.73 10.17 -10.02
N ASP A 109 1.57 9.88 -11.00
CA ASP A 109 2.97 10.32 -11.01
C ASP A 109 3.15 11.83 -11.18
N LYS A 110 2.16 12.55 -11.74
CA LYS A 110 2.26 14.02 -11.89
C LYS A 110 2.06 14.73 -10.57
N SER A 111 1.00 14.38 -9.85
CA SER A 111 0.69 14.95 -8.54
C SER A 111 1.35 14.22 -7.38
N LYS A 112 2.07 13.12 -7.65
CA LYS A 112 2.65 12.23 -6.64
C LYS A 112 1.64 11.81 -5.58
N THR A 113 0.42 11.54 -6.01
CA THR A 113 -0.72 11.22 -5.15
C THR A 113 -1.11 9.76 -5.33
N LEU A 114 -1.14 9.01 -4.24
CA LEU A 114 -1.72 7.66 -4.19
C LEU A 114 -3.17 7.73 -3.75
N THR A 115 -4.07 7.07 -4.46
CA THR A 115 -5.48 6.96 -4.10
C THR A 115 -5.80 5.52 -3.75
N LEU A 116 -6.33 5.32 -2.55
CA LEU A 116 -6.79 4.04 -2.00
C LEU A 116 -8.31 4.05 -1.92
N PHE A 117 -8.91 2.87 -2.06
CA PHE A 117 -10.35 2.69 -2.02
C PHE A 117 -10.70 1.62 -1.00
N TYR A 118 -11.50 1.99 -0.01
CA TYR A 118 -11.99 1.07 1.00
C TYR A 118 -13.52 1.09 1.07
N PRO A 119 -14.14 -0.03 1.48
CA PRO A 119 -15.55 -0.03 1.85
C PRO A 119 -15.81 0.96 2.99
N GLN A 120 -16.96 1.64 2.96
CA GLN A 120 -17.36 2.59 4.01
C GLN A 120 -17.30 1.99 5.43
N ALA A 121 -17.55 0.69 5.59
CA ALA A 121 -17.46 -0.02 6.87
C ALA A 121 -16.06 0.06 7.52
N GLN A 122 -14.99 0.25 6.73
CA GLN A 122 -13.61 0.33 7.24
C GLN A 122 -13.23 1.72 7.76
N TYR A 123 -14.06 2.74 7.55
CA TYR A 123 -13.76 4.11 7.95
C TYR A 123 -13.42 4.23 9.44
N ARG A 124 -14.24 3.63 10.31
CA ARG A 124 -14.02 3.70 11.76
C ARG A 124 -12.70 3.04 12.15
N VAL A 125 -12.41 1.86 11.62
CA VAL A 125 -11.16 1.12 11.87
C VAL A 125 -9.96 1.98 11.47
N ILE A 126 -9.96 2.55 10.27
CA ILE A 126 -8.84 3.38 9.79
C ILE A 126 -8.65 4.62 10.66
N ILE A 127 -9.72 5.30 11.05
CA ILE A 127 -9.63 6.46 11.95
C ILE A 127 -9.09 6.07 13.32
N ASP A 128 -9.52 4.94 13.87
CA ASP A 128 -9.04 4.48 15.17
C ASP A 128 -7.55 4.15 15.11
N LEU A 129 -7.06 3.51 14.04
CA LEU A 129 -5.62 3.28 13.83
C LEU A 129 -4.85 4.60 13.73
N LEU A 130 -5.34 5.57 12.94
CA LEU A 130 -4.69 6.87 12.76
C LEU A 130 -4.61 7.70 14.04
N ARG A 131 -5.52 7.48 14.99
CA ARG A 131 -5.57 8.22 16.27
C ARG A 131 -4.68 7.60 17.34
N ASN A 132 -4.53 6.28 17.32
CA ASN A 132 -3.94 5.55 18.43
C ASN A 132 -2.57 4.95 18.11
N ASP A 133 -2.23 4.77 16.83
CA ASP A 133 -1.05 4.05 16.40
C ASP A 133 -0.24 4.79 15.33
N THR A 134 1.00 4.33 15.14
CA THR A 134 1.79 4.73 13.97
C THR A 134 1.34 3.94 12.76
N VAL A 135 0.79 4.65 11.78
CA VAL A 135 0.30 4.07 10.52
C VAL A 135 1.32 4.31 9.41
N TYR A 136 1.49 3.28 8.58
CA TYR A 136 2.29 3.32 7.36
C TYR A 136 1.38 3.10 6.16
N VAL A 137 1.75 3.71 5.04
CA VAL A 137 1.18 3.44 3.72
C VAL A 137 2.26 2.80 2.88
N GLN A 138 1.96 1.61 2.35
CA GLN A 138 2.85 0.91 1.43
C GLN A 138 2.22 0.86 0.05
N PHE A 139 3.06 1.01 -0.96
CA PHE A 139 2.70 0.91 -2.37
C PHE A 139 3.76 0.09 -3.10
N LEU A 140 3.30 -0.90 -3.84
CA LEU A 140 4.10 -1.78 -4.68
C LEU A 140 3.48 -1.82 -6.08
N SER A 141 4.32 -1.67 -7.10
CA SER A 141 3.95 -1.95 -8.49
C SER A 141 4.82 -3.03 -9.09
N TYR A 142 4.23 -3.90 -9.90
CA TYR A 142 4.88 -5.02 -10.55
C TYR A 142 4.91 -4.84 -12.07
N ALA A 143 5.85 -5.52 -12.75
CA ALA A 143 6.05 -5.41 -14.19
C ALA A 143 4.81 -5.79 -15.01
N ASN A 144 3.99 -6.71 -14.51
CA ASN A 144 2.72 -7.10 -15.11
C ASN A 144 1.59 -6.06 -14.94
N GLY A 145 1.88 -4.89 -14.37
CA GLY A 145 0.93 -3.83 -14.10
C GLY A 145 0.05 -4.06 -12.87
N HIS A 146 0.29 -5.13 -12.10
CA HIS A 146 -0.35 -5.30 -10.80
C HIS A 146 0.13 -4.22 -9.83
N ILE A 147 -0.80 -3.69 -9.05
CA ILE A 147 -0.53 -2.69 -8.03
C ILE A 147 -1.15 -3.18 -6.73
N TRP A 148 -0.34 -3.21 -5.69
CA TRP A 148 -0.78 -3.47 -4.34
C TRP A 148 -0.45 -2.26 -3.46
N ALA A 149 -1.41 -1.84 -2.65
CA ALA A 149 -1.20 -0.78 -1.68
C ALA A 149 -2.16 -0.91 -0.50
N ASP A 150 -1.71 -0.51 0.67
CA ASP A 150 -2.45 -0.68 1.91
C ASP A 150 -2.18 0.42 2.94
N LEU A 151 -2.89 0.33 4.07
CA LEU A 151 -2.51 0.96 5.32
C LEU A 151 -2.34 -0.13 6.37
N HIS A 152 -1.28 -0.04 7.15
CA HIS A 152 -1.06 -0.94 8.27
C HIS A 152 -0.31 -0.24 9.40
N THR A 153 -0.39 -0.81 10.59
CA THR A 153 0.44 -0.40 11.71
C THR A 153 1.81 -1.07 11.66
N GLY A 154 2.79 -0.54 12.39
CA GLY A 154 3.99 -1.30 12.71
C GLY A 154 3.68 -2.51 13.62
N ALA A 155 4.70 -3.31 13.90
CA ALA A 155 4.60 -4.35 14.93
C ALA A 155 4.44 -3.68 16.31
N VAL A 156 3.30 -3.89 16.96
CA VAL A 156 3.04 -3.43 18.33
C VAL A 156 3.28 -4.58 19.29
N ARG A 157 4.10 -4.37 20.33
CA ARG A 157 4.22 -5.34 21.42
C ARG A 157 2.99 -5.26 22.31
N SER A 158 2.27 -6.37 22.48
CA SER A 158 1.25 -6.48 23.52
C SER A 158 1.91 -6.26 24.89
N ARG A 159 1.39 -5.31 25.66
CA ARG A 159 1.82 -5.11 27.05
C ARG A 159 1.22 -6.16 27.97
#